data_AF-A0A2A2JLP4-F1
#
_entry.id   AF-A0A2A2JLP4-F1
#
_cell.length_a   1.000
_cell.length_b   1.000
_cell.length_c   1.000
_cell.angle_alpha   90.00
_cell.angle_beta   90.00
_cell.angle_gamma   90.00
#
_symmetry.space_group_name_H-M   'P 1'
#
loop_
_entity.id
_entity.type
_entity.pdbx_description
1 polymer ?
#
loop_
_entity_poly.entity_id
_entity_poly.type
_entity_poly.pdbx_seq_one_letter_code
_entity_poly.pdbx_strand_id
1 'polypeptide(L)'
;MSIISSAPFRCARGNPIQVQKRYPEILKLATFSEVDSILARSGIQAEAKTILVGAKKFSGCVMKCVERGSAGKCTTKLGCGLDLPSDRQVVQTTKQCAIRSGFNTAGVQSLCHCIAGSGVRGLDSLCNRIIIS
;
A
#
# COMPACT_ATOMS: atom_id res chain seq x y z
N MET A 1 -10.45 15.03 -16.11
CA MET A 1 -9.85 13.68 -16.11
C MET A 1 -8.80 13.62 -17.21
N SER A 2 -7.54 13.35 -16.87
CA SER A 2 -6.52 13.14 -17.90
C SER A 2 -6.50 11.66 -18.27
N ILE A 3 -6.53 11.37 -19.56
CA ILE A 3 -6.48 10.01 -20.10
C ILE A 3 -5.04 9.75 -20.56
N ILE A 4 -4.47 8.61 -20.18
CA ILE A 4 -3.09 8.23 -20.51
C ILE A 4 -3.06 6.83 -21.13
N SER A 5 -2.01 6.51 -21.88
CA SER A 5 -1.88 5.23 -22.56
C SER A 5 -1.57 4.11 -21.55
N SER A 6 -2.13 2.92 -21.66
CA SER A 6 -1.73 1.81 -20.78
C SER A 6 -0.24 1.47 -20.98
N ALA A 7 0.54 1.33 -19.90
CA ALA A 7 1.94 0.99 -19.97
C ALA A 7 2.14 -0.40 -20.61
N PRO A 8 3.04 -0.54 -21.60
CA PRO A 8 3.42 -1.84 -22.14
C PRO A 8 4.33 -2.55 -21.13
N PHE A 9 3.75 -3.09 -20.06
CA PHE A 9 4.45 -4.05 -19.23
C PHE A 9 4.41 -5.42 -19.91
N ARG A 10 5.37 -6.30 -19.59
CA ARG A 10 5.38 -7.72 -19.96
C ARG A 10 4.10 -8.49 -19.54
N CYS A 11 3.15 -7.84 -18.87
CA CYS A 11 1.87 -8.38 -18.42
C CYS A 11 0.66 -7.95 -19.27
N ALA A 12 0.79 -7.02 -20.22
CA ALA A 12 -0.30 -6.61 -21.11
C ALA A 12 -0.09 -7.22 -22.50
N ARG A 13 -0.87 -8.25 -22.84
CA ARG A 13 -0.98 -8.75 -24.21
C ARG A 13 -2.03 -7.92 -24.94
N GLY A 14 -1.62 -6.96 -25.76
CA GLY A 14 -2.55 -6.20 -26.62
C GLY A 14 -2.09 -4.79 -26.97
N ASN A 15 -2.87 -4.13 -27.83
CA ASN A 15 -2.70 -2.72 -28.15
C ASN A 15 -2.96 -1.87 -26.89
N PRO A 16 -2.20 -0.78 -26.70
CA PRO A 16 -2.41 0.09 -25.55
C PRO A 16 -3.81 0.68 -25.55
N ILE A 17 -4.50 0.56 -24.41
CA ILE A 17 -5.83 1.15 -24.20
C ILE A 17 -5.68 2.49 -23.47
N GLN A 18 -6.67 3.35 -23.66
CA GLN A 18 -6.78 4.59 -22.91
C GLN A 18 -7.27 4.30 -21.49
N VAL A 19 -6.46 4.66 -20.48
CA VAL A 19 -6.76 4.43 -19.07
C VAL A 19 -6.87 5.76 -18.32
N GLN A 20 -7.65 5.76 -17.25
CA GLN A 20 -7.72 6.93 -16.39
C GLN A 20 -6.38 7.17 -15.68
N LYS A 21 -5.90 8.42 -15.74
CA LYS A 21 -4.73 8.83 -14.95
C LYS A 21 -5.06 8.71 -13.47
N ARG A 22 -4.34 7.81 -12.80
CA ARG A 22 -4.50 7.56 -11.37
C ARG A 22 -3.60 8.51 -10.57
N TYR A 23 -4.16 9.10 -9.52
CA TYR A 23 -3.39 9.91 -8.58
C TYR A 23 -2.98 9.03 -7.39
N PRO A 24 -1.68 8.90 -7.08
CA PRO A 24 -1.19 8.03 -6.02
C PRO A 24 -1.75 8.40 -4.64
N GLU A 25 -2.15 9.66 -4.45
CA GLU A 25 -2.78 10.14 -3.22
C GLU A 25 -4.13 9.47 -2.93
N ILE A 26 -4.93 9.16 -3.96
CA ILE A 26 -6.24 8.51 -3.77
C ILE A 26 -6.06 7.05 -3.34
N LEU A 27 -5.15 6.34 -4.02
CA LEU A 27 -4.80 4.97 -3.64
C LEU A 27 -4.21 4.92 -2.22
N LYS A 28 -3.33 5.87 -1.89
CA LYS A 28 -2.76 6.01 -0.55
C LYS A 28 -3.85 6.19 0.50
N LEU A 29 -4.83 7.07 0.26
CA LEU A 29 -5.96 7.26 1.16
C LEU A 29 -6.79 5.98 1.33
N ALA A 30 -7.10 5.28 0.24
CA ALA A 30 -7.83 4.01 0.30
C ALA A 30 -7.07 2.96 1.11
N THR A 31 -5.75 2.86 0.93
CA THR A 31 -4.89 1.97 1.73
C THR A 31 -4.90 2.37 3.21
N PHE A 32 -4.78 3.66 3.53
CA PHE A 32 -4.82 4.11 4.93
C PHE A 32 -6.17 3.83 5.59
N SER A 33 -7.27 4.03 4.88
CA SER A 33 -8.62 3.71 5.38
C SER A 33 -8.77 2.22 5.69
N GLU A 34 -8.18 1.35 4.87
CA GLU A 34 -8.21 -0.10 5.11
C GLU A 34 -7.36 -0.48 6.33
N VAL A 35 -6.15 0.08 6.45
CA VAL A 35 -5.29 -0.14 7.62
C VAL A 35 -5.96 0.37 8.89
N ASP A 36 -6.60 1.54 8.84
CA ASP A 36 -7.35 2.10 9.97
C ASP A 36 -8.50 1.17 10.39
N SER A 37 -9.19 0.56 9.42
CA SER A 37 -10.23 -0.44 9.68
C SER A 37 -9.68 -1.70 10.36
N ILE A 38 -8.48 -2.15 9.97
CA ILE A 38 -7.79 -3.29 10.61
C ILE A 38 -7.44 -2.94 12.07
N LEU A 39 -6.90 -1.75 12.31
CA LEU A 39 -6.52 -1.31 13.66
C LEU A 39 -7.74 -1.08 14.56
N ALA A 40 -8.84 -0.57 14.00
CA ALA A 40 -10.11 -0.42 14.70
C ALA A 40 -10.67 -1.78 15.13
N ARG A 41 -10.67 -2.77 14.24
CA ARG A 41 -11.07 -4.16 14.57
C ARG A 41 -10.19 -4.80 15.64
N SER A 42 -8.92 -4.41 15.65
CA SER A 42 -7.92 -4.88 16.62
C SER A 42 -7.99 -4.13 17.95
N GLY A 43 -8.81 -3.08 18.07
CA GLY A 43 -8.95 -2.26 19.28
C GLY A 43 -7.73 -1.38 19.60
N ILE A 44 -6.76 -1.26 18.69
CA ILE A 44 -5.48 -0.56 18.90
C ILE A 44 -5.37 0.74 18.10
N GLN A 45 -6.47 1.21 17.50
CA GLN A 45 -6.48 2.37 16.60
C GLN A 45 -5.86 3.62 17.23
N ALA A 46 -6.18 3.91 18.50
CA ALA A 46 -5.65 5.07 19.22
C ALA A 46 -4.14 4.95 19.51
N GLU A 47 -3.69 3.75 19.88
CA GLU A 47 -2.30 3.45 20.26
C GLU A 47 -1.39 3.39 19.02
N ALA A 48 -1.89 2.85 17.91
CA ALA A 48 -1.16 2.74 16.65
C ALA A 48 -1.14 4.05 15.83
N LYS A 49 -1.90 5.07 16.23
CA LYS A 49 -2.00 6.35 15.49
C LYS A 49 -0.65 7.05 15.32
N THR A 50 0.20 7.01 16.34
CA THR A 50 1.56 7.60 16.29
C THR A 50 2.46 6.85 15.31
N ILE A 51 2.37 5.52 15.27
CA ILE A 51 3.07 4.65 14.32
C ILE A 51 2.58 4.90 12.90
N LEU A 52 1.26 5.06 12.70
CA LEU A 52 0.65 5.40 11.41
C LEU A 52 1.14 6.74 10.87
N VAL A 53 1.33 7.75 11.72
CA VAL A 53 1.91 9.04 11.31
C VAL A 53 3.33 8.84 10.78
N GLY A 54 4.13 8.02 11.45
CA GLY A 54 5.45 7.61 10.97
C GLY A 54 5.39 6.89 9.63
N ALA A 55 4.51 5.90 9.51
CA ALA A 55 4.28 5.14 8.28
C ALA A 55 3.83 6.03 7.12
N LYS A 56 2.98 7.04 7.37
CA LYS A 56 2.56 8.02 6.36
C LYS A 56 3.73 8.82 5.82
N LYS A 57 4.66 9.26 6.68
CA LYS A 57 5.88 9.95 6.24
C LYS A 57 6.79 9.01 5.45
N PHE A 58 6.99 7.79 5.93
CA PHE A 58 7.78 6.78 5.24
C PHE A 58 7.24 6.46 3.84
N SER A 59 5.92 6.28 3.70
CA SER A 59 5.29 6.03 2.39
C SER A 59 5.54 7.17 1.39
N GLY A 60 5.58 8.42 1.86
CA GLY A 60 5.94 9.56 1.02
C GLY A 60 7.39 9.50 0.55
N CYS A 61 8.30 9.02 1.39
CA CYS A 61 9.70 8.82 1.02
C CYS A 61 9.86 7.71 -0.03
N VAL A 62 9.18 6.57 0.17
CA VAL A 62 9.16 5.46 -0.79
C VAL A 62 8.60 5.92 -2.14
N MET A 63 7.49 6.66 -2.15
CA MET A 63 6.91 7.18 -3.40
C MET A 63 7.88 8.12 -4.12
N LYS A 64 8.51 9.06 -3.40
CA LYS A 64 9.55 9.92 -3.99
C LYS A 64 10.74 9.12 -4.53
N CYS A 65 11.10 8.01 -3.90
CA CYS A 65 12.14 7.12 -4.39
C CYS A 65 11.74 6.47 -5.72
N VAL A 66 10.53 5.94 -5.82
CA VAL A 66 9.98 5.33 -7.05
C VAL A 66 9.83 6.36 -8.18
N GLU A 67 9.34 7.56 -7.86
CA GLU A 67 9.21 8.67 -8.81
C GLU A 67 10.57 9.10 -9.38
N ARG A 68 11.59 9.18 -8.53
CA ARG A 68 12.97 9.50 -8.95
C ARG A 68 13.65 8.34 -9.69
N GLY A 69 13.20 7.12 -9.45
CA GLY A 69 13.70 5.90 -10.08
C GLY A 69 13.31 5.77 -11.55
N SER A 70 13.86 4.75 -12.19
CA SER A 70 13.64 4.47 -13.62
C SER A 70 12.16 4.21 -13.95
N ALA A 71 11.40 3.66 -13.01
CA ALA A 71 9.96 3.41 -13.17
C ALA A 71 9.16 4.72 -13.29
N GLY A 72 9.33 5.68 -12.37
CA GLY A 72 8.61 6.95 -12.42
C GLY A 72 8.99 7.84 -13.61
N LYS A 73 10.27 7.82 -13.99
CA LYS A 73 10.74 8.51 -15.21
C LYS A 73 10.16 7.90 -16.48
N CYS A 74 10.04 6.56 -16.54
CA CYS A 74 9.49 5.84 -17.68
C CYS A 74 8.00 6.13 -17.87
N THR A 75 7.20 6.04 -16.81
CA THR A 75 5.75 6.32 -16.89
C THR A 75 5.47 7.78 -17.23
N THR A 76 6.24 8.71 -16.68
CA THR A 76 6.10 10.15 -16.98
C THR A 76 6.52 10.47 -18.42
N LYS A 77 7.65 9.92 -18.88
CA LYS A 77 8.16 10.18 -20.23
C LYS A 77 7.28 9.59 -21.33
N LEU A 78 6.70 8.41 -21.10
CA LEU A 78 5.85 7.72 -22.07
C LEU A 78 4.37 8.12 -21.96
N GLY A 79 4.00 8.91 -20.94
CA GLY A 79 2.60 9.26 -20.69
C GLY A 79 1.75 8.01 -20.47
N CYS A 80 2.28 7.05 -19.70
CA CYS A 80 1.67 5.75 -19.52
C CYS A 80 1.14 5.52 -18.09
N GLY A 81 0.02 4.79 -17.98
CA GLY A 81 -0.63 4.41 -16.71
C GLY A 81 -0.91 2.92 -16.63
N LEU A 82 -1.32 2.43 -15.46
CA LEU A 82 -1.81 1.05 -15.35
C LEU A 82 -3.34 1.04 -15.43
N ASP A 83 -3.87 0.05 -16.15
CA ASP A 83 -5.30 -0.29 -16.12
C ASP A 83 -5.61 -1.08 -14.85
N LEU A 84 -5.70 -0.38 -13.73
CA LEU A 84 -6.10 -0.99 -12.46
C LEU A 84 -7.59 -0.69 -12.20
N PRO A 85 -8.33 -1.64 -11.59
CA PRO A 85 -9.71 -1.44 -11.17
C PRO A 85 -9.82 -0.37 -10.08
N SER A 86 -11.00 -0.12 -9.51
CA SER A 86 -11.21 0.91 -8.48
C SER A 86 -10.21 0.80 -7.31
N ASP A 87 -9.85 1.92 -6.65
CA ASP A 87 -8.84 1.93 -5.56
C ASP A 87 -9.17 0.93 -4.46
N ARG A 88 -10.46 0.78 -4.12
CA ARG A 88 -10.91 -0.23 -3.16
C ARG A 88 -10.64 -1.66 -3.64
N GLN A 89 -10.93 -1.97 -4.90
CA GLN A 89 -10.66 -3.31 -5.45
C GLN A 89 -9.17 -3.60 -5.50
N VAL A 90 -8.33 -2.61 -5.83
CA VAL A 90 -6.88 -2.76 -5.80
C VAL A 90 -6.38 -3.05 -4.39
N VAL A 91 -6.85 -2.27 -3.40
CA VAL A 91 -6.49 -2.46 -2.00
C VAL A 91 -6.93 -3.84 -1.51
N GLN A 92 -8.17 -4.25 -1.78
CA GLN A 92 -8.67 -5.57 -1.39
C GLN A 92 -7.93 -6.72 -2.09
N THR A 93 -7.65 -6.59 -3.38
CA THR A 93 -6.88 -7.61 -4.12
C THR A 93 -5.45 -7.72 -3.58
N THR A 94 -4.82 -6.58 -3.30
CA THR A 94 -3.48 -6.51 -2.73
C THR A 94 -3.45 -7.14 -1.34
N LYS A 95 -4.45 -6.85 -0.50
CA LYS A 95 -4.62 -7.45 0.82
C LYS A 95 -4.76 -8.97 0.74
N GLN A 96 -5.61 -9.47 -0.15
CA GLN A 96 -5.79 -10.91 -0.37
C GLN A 96 -4.49 -11.57 -0.86
N CYS A 97 -3.76 -10.92 -1.76
CA CYS A 97 -2.44 -11.38 -2.20
C CYS A 97 -1.45 -11.45 -1.03
N ALA A 98 -1.38 -10.39 -0.22
CA ALA A 98 -0.51 -10.33 0.94
C ALA A 98 -0.83 -11.44 1.96
N ILE A 99 -2.11 -11.66 2.27
CA ILE A 99 -2.56 -12.74 3.17
C ILE A 99 -2.09 -14.10 2.64
N ARG A 100 -2.28 -14.37 1.34
CA ARG A 100 -1.83 -15.62 0.70
C ARG A 100 -0.31 -15.77 0.70
N SER A 101 0.42 -14.66 0.61
CA SER A 101 1.89 -14.63 0.69
C SER A 101 2.44 -14.68 2.13
N GLY A 102 1.58 -14.83 3.15
CA GLY A 102 2.00 -15.00 4.54
C GLY A 102 1.81 -13.76 5.43
N PHE A 103 1.30 -12.65 4.91
CA PHE A 103 0.84 -11.51 5.73
C PHE A 103 -0.58 -11.73 6.26
N ASN A 104 -0.84 -12.93 6.77
CA ASN A 104 -2.02 -13.21 7.58
C ASN A 104 -1.80 -12.66 9.01
N THR A 105 -2.77 -12.85 9.91
CA THR A 105 -2.65 -12.41 11.30
C THR A 105 -1.34 -12.86 11.95
N ALA A 106 -0.99 -14.15 11.86
CA ALA A 106 0.25 -14.67 12.45
C ALA A 106 1.50 -14.01 11.87
N GLY A 107 1.59 -13.89 10.54
CA GLY A 107 2.75 -13.29 9.89
C GLY A 107 2.90 -11.79 10.20
N VAL A 108 1.79 -11.05 10.29
CA VAL A 108 1.83 -9.64 10.69
C VAL A 108 2.22 -9.48 12.15
N GLN A 109 1.75 -10.36 13.04
CA GLN A 109 2.18 -10.39 14.44
C GLN A 109 3.67 -10.66 14.56
N SER A 110 4.20 -11.67 13.85
CA SER A 110 5.64 -11.96 13.82
C SER A 110 6.47 -10.80 13.28
N LEU A 111 6.01 -10.16 12.20
CA LEU A 111 6.67 -8.98 11.65
C LEU A 111 6.64 -7.81 12.64
N CYS A 112 5.51 -7.60 13.30
CA CYS A 112 5.37 -6.59 14.33
C CYS A 112 6.36 -6.80 15.48
N HIS A 113 6.51 -8.03 15.96
CA HIS A 113 7.51 -8.39 16.98
C HIS A 113 8.93 -8.16 16.49
N CYS A 114 9.24 -8.48 15.23
CA CYS A 114 10.55 -8.17 14.64
C CYS A 114 10.83 -6.66 14.63
N ILE A 115 9.82 -5.83 14.31
CA ILE A 115 9.95 -4.38 14.30
C ILE A 115 10.09 -3.83 15.73
N ALA A 116 9.32 -4.35 16.68
CA ALA A 116 9.44 -3.99 18.09
C ALA A 116 10.86 -4.31 18.60
N GLY A 117 11.38 -5.49 18.28
CA GLY A 117 12.75 -5.92 18.59
C GLY A 117 13.84 -5.07 17.93
N SER A 118 13.54 -4.42 16.79
CA SER A 118 14.45 -3.47 16.14
C SER A 118 14.52 -2.09 16.82
N GLY A 119 13.75 -1.87 17.90
CA GLY A 119 13.81 -0.65 18.72
C GLY A 119 12.61 0.29 18.59
N VAL A 120 11.53 -0.11 17.90
CA VAL A 120 10.29 0.68 17.84
C VAL A 120 9.51 0.53 19.14
N ARG A 121 9.69 1.50 20.04
CA ARG A 121 9.04 1.52 21.36
C ARG A 121 7.52 1.71 21.23
N GLY A 122 6.76 0.96 22.03
CA GLY A 122 5.30 1.03 22.08
C GLY A 122 4.58 0.14 21.06
N LEU A 123 5.30 -0.59 20.22
CA LEU A 123 4.72 -1.52 19.26
C LEU A 123 4.49 -2.92 19.85
N ASP A 124 5.38 -3.35 20.74
CA ASP A 124 5.39 -4.70 21.33
C ASP A 124 4.05 -5.10 21.99
N SER A 125 3.48 -4.21 22.81
CA SER A 125 2.19 -4.41 23.50
C SER A 125 0.97 -4.36 22.57
N LEU A 126 1.17 -4.02 21.30
CA LEU A 126 0.12 -3.95 20.27
C LEU A 126 0.17 -5.17 19.35
N CYS A 127 1.32 -5.82 19.20
CA CYS A 127 1.54 -6.85 18.20
C CYS A 127 0.52 -7.99 18.32
N ASN A 128 0.32 -8.56 19.52
CA ASN A 128 -0.61 -9.68 19.72
C ASN A 128 -2.09 -9.32 19.50
N ARG A 129 -2.43 -8.02 19.46
CA ARG A 129 -3.80 -7.54 19.26
C ARG A 129 -4.17 -7.34 17.79
N ILE A 130 -3.19 -7.36 16.89
CA ILE A 130 -3.43 -7.15 15.45
C ILE A 130 -4.18 -8.34 14.88
N ILE A 131 -5.29 -8.08 14.18
CA ILE A 131 -6.12 -9.08 13.50
C ILE A 131 -6.30 -8.67 12.03
N ILE A 132 -5.77 -9.49 11.11
CA ILE A 132 -5.94 -9.34 9.66
C ILE A 132 -7.13 -10.20 9.22
N SER A 133 -8.11 -9.60 8.54
CA SER A 133 -9.32 -10.26 8.03
C SER A 133 -9.62 -9.81 6.61
#